data_AF-A0A436HJ93-F1
#
_entry.id   AF-A0A436HJ93-F1
#
_cell.length_a   1.000
_cell.length_b   1.000
_cell.length_c   1.000
_cell.angle_alpha   90.00
_cell.angle_beta   90.00
_cell.angle_gamma   90.00
#
_symmetry.space_group_name_H-M   'P 1'
#
loop_
_entity.id
_entity.type
_entity.pdbx_description
1 polymer ?
#
loop_
_entity_poly.entity_id
_entity_poly.type
_entity_poly.pdbx_seq_one_letter_code
_entity_poly.pdbx_strand_id
1 'polypeptide(L)' 'SVVSKGRIEHALYSFNSEFESNTVEVYVSRLRKKIGGDRIATVRGSGYRLVVT' A
#
# COMPACT_ATOMS: atom_id res chain seq x y z
N SER A 1 12.72 -3.12 2.74
CA SER A 1 12.49 -1.71 3.08
C SER A 1 11.01 -1.48 3.35
N VAL A 2 10.66 -0.51 4.20
CA VAL A 2 9.26 -0.12 4.48
C VAL A 2 8.93 1.14 3.67
N VAL A 3 7.75 1.19 3.09
CA VAL A 3 7.23 2.34 2.34
C VAL A 3 6.10 2.97 3.14
N SER A 4 6.21 4.26 3.45
CA SER A 4 5.19 4.97 4.21
C SER A 4 3.92 5.18 3.40
N LYS A 5 2.78 5.28 4.10
CA LYS A 5 1.48 5.56 3.49
C LYS A 5 1.53 6.83 2.64
N GLY A 6 2.06 7.93 3.18
CA GLY A 6 2.21 9.19 2.46
C GLY A 6 3.05 9.09 1.18
N ARG A 7 4.07 8.22 1.15
CA ARG A 7 4.86 7.99 -0.08
C ARG A 7 4.05 7.24 -1.14
N ILE A 8 3.19 6.30 -0.72
CA ILE A 8 2.28 5.61 -1.63
C ILE A 8 1.21 6.58 -2.14
N GLU A 9 0.65 7.43 -1.27
CA GLU A 9 -0.32 8.48 -1.65
C GLU A 9 0.28 9.46 -2.65
N HIS A 10 1.49 9.94 -2.43
CA HIS A 10 2.19 10.82 -3.38
C HIS A 10 2.40 10.16 -4.74
N ALA A 11 2.79 8.89 -4.77
CA ALA A 11 2.93 8.14 -6.02
C ALA A 11 1.57 7.99 -6.72
N LEU A 12 0.50 7.73 -5.95
CA LEU A 12 -0.87 7.65 -6.42
C LEU A 12 -1.33 8.98 -7.03
N TYR A 13 -1.07 10.14 -6.40
CA TYR A 13 -1.39 11.46 -6.96
C TYR A 13 -0.75 11.69 -8.33
N SER A 14 0.45 11.13 -8.55
CA SER A 14 1.14 11.21 -9.85
C SER A 14 0.40 10.42 -10.96
N PHE A 15 -0.51 9.52 -10.60
CA PHE A 15 -1.41 8.81 -11.52
C PHE A 15 -2.77 9.51 -11.71
N ASN A 16 -2.91 10.76 -11.30
CA ASN A 16 -4.05 11.64 -11.59
C ASN A 16 -5.42 11.07 -11.17
N SER A 17 -5.44 10.37 -10.05
CA SER A 17 -6.67 9.84 -9.45
C SER A 17 -6.98 10.63 -8.18
N GLU A 18 -8.27 10.90 -7.94
CA GLU A 18 -8.73 11.44 -6.68
C GLU A 18 -8.73 10.33 -5.64
N PHE A 19 -8.15 10.58 -4.47
CA PHE A 19 -8.03 9.57 -3.43
C PHE A 19 -8.57 10.09 -2.10
N GLU A 20 -9.43 9.29 -1.49
CA GLU A 20 -9.82 9.43 -0.10
C GLU A 20 -8.71 8.88 0.81
N SER A 21 -8.71 9.30 2.08
CA SER A 21 -7.74 8.89 3.11
C SER A 21 -7.59 7.36 3.26
N ASN A 22 -8.58 6.55 2.88
CA ASN A 22 -8.55 5.08 2.98
C ASN A 22 -8.08 4.37 1.69
N THR A 23 -7.74 5.12 0.65
CA THR A 23 -7.56 4.54 -0.68
C THR A 23 -6.36 3.59 -0.74
N VAL A 24 -5.27 3.92 -0.03
CA VAL A 24 -4.09 3.06 0.06
C VAL A 24 -4.45 1.69 0.65
N GLU A 25 -5.23 1.66 1.72
CA GLU A 25 -5.69 0.43 2.36
C GLU A 25 -6.54 -0.42 1.42
N VAL A 26 -7.43 0.21 0.64
CA VAL A 26 -8.25 -0.47 -0.37
C VAL A 26 -7.37 -1.11 -1.44
N TYR A 27 -6.40 -0.37 -1.98
CA TYR A 27 -5.49 -0.91 -3.00
C TYR A 27 -4.59 -2.01 -2.44
N VAL A 28 -4.06 -1.86 -1.23
CA VAL A 28 -3.25 -2.91 -0.57
C VAL A 28 -4.09 -4.17 -0.36
N SER A 29 -5.36 -4.03 0.07
CA SER A 29 -6.28 -5.16 0.22
C SER A 29 -6.52 -5.87 -1.11
N ARG A 30 -6.75 -5.12 -2.19
CA ARG A 30 -6.91 -5.67 -3.56
C ARG A 30 -5.63 -6.35 -4.04
N LEU A 31 -4.45 -5.76 -3.80
CA LEU A 31 -3.17 -6.34 -4.16
C LEU A 31 -2.94 -7.65 -3.41
N ARG A 32 -3.14 -7.69 -2.10
CA ARG A 32 -3.05 -8.93 -1.29
C ARG A 32 -3.92 -10.06 -1.84
N LYS A 33 -5.16 -9.75 -2.25
CA LYS A 33 -6.03 -10.74 -2.91
C LYS A 33 -5.48 -11.24 -4.23
N LYS A 34 -4.76 -10.39 -4.98
CA LYS A 34 -4.24 -10.71 -6.32
C LYS A 34 -2.89 -11.45 -6.28
N ILE A 35 -1.99 -11.08 -5.36
CA ILE A 35 -0.61 -11.60 -5.33
C ILE A 35 -0.31 -12.54 -4.15
N GLY A 36 -1.28 -12.73 -3.26
CA GLY A 36 -1.12 -13.48 -2.01
C GLY A 36 -1.03 -12.54 -0.80
N GLY A 37 -1.79 -12.85 0.25
CA GLY A 37 -1.90 -12.01 1.45
C GLY A 37 -0.58 -11.81 2.19
N ASP A 38 0.26 -12.84 2.17
CA ASP A 38 1.51 -12.89 2.94
C ASP A 38 2.64 -12.11 2.28
N ARG A 39 2.46 -11.68 1.03
CA ARG A 39 3.48 -10.92 0.28
C ARG A 39 3.55 -9.45 0.65
N ILE A 40 2.53 -8.92 1.32
CA ILE A 40 2.50 -7.52 1.80
C ILE A 40 2.25 -7.51 3.30
N ALA A 41 3.24 -7.08 4.08
CA ALA A 41 3.09 -6.89 5.52
C ALA A 41 2.76 -5.43 5.84
N THR A 42 1.81 -5.23 6.77
CA THR A 42 1.54 -3.92 7.37
C THR A 42 2.48 -3.71 8.54
N VAL A 43 3.24 -2.61 8.52
CA VAL A 43 4.08 -2.16 9.63
C VAL A 43 3.35 -1.01 10.32
N ARG A 44 2.70 -1.29 11.45
CA ARG A 44 1.85 -0.33 12.16
C ARG A 44 2.64 0.94 12.51
N GLY A 45 2.10 2.11 12.16
CA GLY A 45 2.76 3.40 12.38
C GLY A 45 3.88 3.73 11.39
N SER A 46 4.26 2.82 10.48
CA SER A 46 5.33 3.07 9.50
C SER A 46 4.90 2.93 8.05
N GLY A 47 3.99 2.00 7.72
CA GLY A 47 3.48 1.80 6.37
C GLY A 47 3.43 0.32 5.95
N TYR A 48 3.92 0.02 4.76
CA TYR A 48 3.82 -1.32 4.15
C TYR A 48 5.18 -1.80 3.65
N ARG A 49 5.41 -3.10 3.66
CA ARG A 49 6.58 -3.71 3.02
C ARG A 49 6.19 -4.94 2.23
N LEU A 50 6.93 -5.18 1.15
CA LEU A 50 6.94 -6.49 0.50
C LEU A 50 7.75 -7.46 1.35
N VAL A 51 7.22 -8.67 1.49
CA VAL A 51 7.90 -9.80 2.12
C VAL A 51 8.30 -10.73 0.99
N VAL A 52 9.59 -11.02 0.91
CA VAL A 52 10.10 -12.09 0.04
C VAL A 52 9.98 -13.36 0.86
N THR A 53 9.08 -14.24 0.45
CA THR A 53 9.01 -15.62 0.94
C THR A 53 10.24 -16.38 0.45
#